data_AF-D9PIS9-F1
#
_entry.id   AF-D9PIS9-F1
#
_cell.length_a   1.000
_cell.length_b   1.000
_cell.length_c   1.000
_cell.angle_alpha   90.00
_cell.angle_beta   90.00
_cell.angle_gamma   90.00
#
_symmetry.space_group_name_H-M   'P 1'
#
loop_
_entity.id
_entity.type
_entity.pdbx_description
1 polymer ?
#
loop_
_entity_poly.entity_id
_entity_poly.type
_entity_poly.pdbx_seq_one_letter_code
_entity_poly.pdbx_strand_id
1 'polypeptide(L)' 'MDIKRSLHISFLADGGDNFAVLTQGTNRLGGAVDTDALEDYFAAFSPVAPGPRNRIAVLP' A
#
# COMPACT_ATOMS: atom_id res chain seq x y z
N MET A 1 6.03 22.12 -4.44
CA MET A 1 6.94 21.57 -3.41
C MET A 1 6.05 21.08 -2.29
N ASP A 2 5.61 19.82 -2.39
CA ASP A 2 5.13 19.01 -1.27
C ASP A 2 5.35 17.57 -1.70
N ILE A 3 6.51 17.03 -1.35
CA ILE A 3 6.81 15.61 -1.55
C ILE A 3 6.03 14.87 -0.46
N LYS A 4 4.73 14.66 -0.69
CA LYS A 4 3.89 13.80 0.15
C LYS A 4 4.37 12.36 -0.02
N ARG A 5 5.30 11.91 0.83
CA ARG A 5 5.76 10.50 0.85
C ARG A 5 4.70 9.65 1.56
N SER A 6 4.18 8.63 0.88
CA SER A 6 3.45 7.50 1.51
C SER A 6 4.29 6.90 2.65
N LEU A 7 3.67 6.46 3.74
CA LEU A 7 4.39 5.99 4.93
C LEU A 7 4.45 4.45 5.01
N HIS A 8 3.43 3.71 4.55
CA HIS A 8 3.42 2.24 4.57
C HIS A 8 3.90 1.60 3.26
N ILE A 9 3.43 2.07 2.10
CA ILE A 9 3.91 1.54 0.82
C ILE A 9 5.40 1.82 0.65
N SER A 10 5.85 3.00 1.08
CA SER A 10 7.28 3.35 1.07
C SER A 10 8.09 2.51 2.07
N PHE A 11 7.53 2.13 3.22
CA PHE A 11 8.23 1.31 4.21
C PHE A 11 8.65 -0.06 3.67
N LEU A 12 7.72 -0.79 3.04
CA LEU A 12 8.04 -2.08 2.40
C LEU A 12 8.96 -1.88 1.20
N ALA A 13 8.70 -0.85 0.40
CA ALA A 13 9.52 -0.46 -0.74
C ALA A 13 10.99 -0.22 -0.35
N ASP A 14 11.25 0.33 0.83
CA ASP A 14 12.58 0.60 1.36
C ASP A 14 13.19 -0.61 2.11
N GLY A 15 12.52 -1.76 2.09
CA GLY A 15 13.01 -3.02 2.66
C GLY A 15 12.54 -3.31 4.09
N GLY A 16 11.51 -2.62 4.57
CA GLY A 16 10.82 -2.95 5.81
C GLY A 16 10.32 -4.39 5.85
N ASP A 17 10.04 -4.92 7.04
CA ASP A 17 9.61 -6.31 7.27
C ASP A 17 10.49 -7.39 6.60
N ASN A 18 11.79 -7.12 6.47
CA ASN A 18 12.78 -7.98 5.80
C ASN A 18 12.56 -8.20 4.29
N PHE A 19 11.77 -7.34 3.62
CA PHE A 19 11.57 -7.40 2.18
C PHE A 19 12.71 -6.71 1.40
N ALA A 20 13.96 -7.06 1.70
CA ALA A 20 15.16 -6.41 1.13
C ALA A 20 15.21 -6.43 -0.41
N VAL A 21 14.61 -7.44 -1.05
CA VAL A 21 14.53 -7.54 -2.52
C VAL A 21 13.79 -6.35 -3.15
N LEU A 22 12.84 -5.73 -2.44
CA LEU A 22 12.05 -4.61 -2.97
C LEU A 22 12.88 -3.34 -3.19
N THR A 23 14.03 -3.22 -2.52
CA THR A 23 14.98 -2.10 -2.70
C THR A 23 15.63 -2.10 -4.08
N GLN A 24 15.68 -3.25 -4.75
CA GLN A 24 16.31 -3.40 -6.06
C GLN A 24 15.41 -2.91 -7.22
N GLY A 25 14.14 -2.57 -6.94
CA GLY A 25 13.22 -2.06 -7.95
C GLY A 25 13.64 -0.69 -8.49
N THR A 26 13.73 -0.57 -9.82
CA THR A 26 14.07 0.68 -10.52
C THR A 26 12.82 1.43 -10.97
N ASN A 27 12.97 2.70 -11.40
CA ASN A 27 11.87 3.56 -11.86
C ASN A 27 10.71 3.67 -10.85
N ARG A 28 11.06 3.85 -9.58
CA ARG A 28 10.09 3.91 -8.49
C ARG A 28 9.19 5.13 -8.65
N LEU A 29 7.88 4.91 -8.59
CA LEU A 29 6.88 5.96 -8.53
C LEU A 29 6.43 6.12 -7.07
N GLY A 30 6.47 7.35 -6.57
CA GLY A 30 5.84 7.68 -5.29
C GLY A 30 4.31 7.64 -5.42
N GLY A 31 3.63 7.44 -4.30
CA GLY A 31 2.17 7.50 -4.20
C GLY A 31 1.71 8.54 -3.18
N ALA A 32 0.39 8.74 -3.11
CA ALA A 32 -0.26 9.55 -2.08
C ALA A 32 -0.01 9.00 -0.68
N VAL A 33 -0.26 9.80 0.37
CA VAL A 33 -0.27 9.29 1.73
C VAL A 33 -1.37 8.24 1.86
N ASP A 34 -1.10 7.13 2.57
CA ASP A 34 -2.01 5.98 2.59
C ASP A 34 -3.39 6.32 3.15
N THR A 35 -3.47 7.30 4.07
CA THR A 35 -4.71 7.82 4.61
C THR A 35 -5.52 8.60 3.58
N ASP A 36 -4.85 9.46 2.80
CA ASP A 36 -5.49 10.25 1.74
C ASP A 36 -6.09 9.28 0.69
N ALA A 37 -5.33 8.26 0.29
CA ALA A 37 -5.80 7.23 -0.65
C ALA A 37 -6.98 6.41 -0.11
N LEU A 38 -6.97 6.10 1.20
CA LEU A 38 -8.08 5.38 1.84
C LEU A 38 -9.35 6.24 1.90
N GLU A 39 -9.21 7.51 2.28
CA GLU A 39 -10.30 8.48 2.32
C GLU A 39 -10.95 8.65 0.93
N ASP A 40 -10.13 8.87 -0.10
CA ASP A 40 -10.58 9.01 -1.49
C ASP A 40 -11.40 7.78 -1.95
N TYR A 41 -10.96 6.58 -1.57
CA TYR A 41 -11.69 5.35 -1.90
C TYR A 41 -13.07 5.30 -1.25
N PHE A 42 -13.17 5.58 0.06
CA PHE A 42 -14.46 5.59 0.73
C PHE A 42 -15.37 6.72 0.23
N ALA A 43 -14.81 7.89 -0.09
CA ALA A 43 -15.57 8.99 -0.67
C ALA A 43 -16.22 8.59 -2.01
N ALA A 44 -15.51 7.81 -2.84
CA ALA A 44 -16.00 7.38 -4.14
C ALA A 44 -16.97 6.19 -4.11
N PHE A 45 -16.85 5.30 -3.12
CA PHE A 45 -17.53 3.98 -3.16
C PHE A 45 -18.40 3.65 -1.93
N SER A 46 -18.74 4.64 -1.11
CA SER A 46 -19.56 4.42 0.10
C SER A 46 -21.01 4.00 -0.21
N PRO A 47 -21.59 3.04 0.54
CA PRO A 47 -20.97 2.27 1.62
C PRO A 47 -20.12 1.09 1.11
N VAL A 48 -18.99 0.85 1.78
CA VAL A 48 -18.11 -0.28 1.50
C VAL A 48 -18.25 -1.34 2.59
N ALA A 49 -18.67 -2.55 2.23
CA ALA A 49 -18.76 -3.69 3.14
C ALA A 49 -17.41 -4.48 3.19
N PRO A 50 -17.11 -5.19 4.30
CA PRO A 50 -15.94 -6.06 4.36
C PRO A 50 -15.92 -7.11 3.25
N GLY A 51 -14.77 -7.32 2.63
CA GLY A 51 -14.58 -8.33 1.59
C GLY A 51 -14.47 -9.77 2.14
N PRO A 52 -14.58 -10.78 1.26
CA PRO A 52 -14.35 -12.18 1.63
C PRO A 52 -12.94 -12.42 2.23
N ARG A 53 -12.86 -13.19 3.32
CA ARG A 53 -11.61 -13.47 4.08
C ARG A 53 -10.78 -14.65 3.53
N ASN A 54 -11.00 -15.06 2.29
CA ASN A 54 -10.39 -16.22 1.65
C ASN A 54 -9.32 -15.83 0.61
N ARG A 55 -8.48 -14.84 0.94
CA ARG A 55 -7.47 -14.28 0.01
C ARG A 55 -6.13 -15.00 0.03
N ILE A 56 -5.84 -15.75 1.09
CA ILE A 56 -4.58 -16.46 1.28
C ILE A 56 -4.90 -17.88 1.75
N ALA A 57 -4.26 -18.88 1.13
CA ALA A 57 -4.30 -20.28 1.54
C ALA A 57 -2.87 -20.76 1.78
N VAL A 58 -2.64 -21.38 2.94
CA VAL A 58 -1.38 -22.07 3.22
C VAL A 58 -1.53 -23.50 2.70
N LEU A 59 -0.64 -23.90 1.80
CA LEU A 59 -0.58 -25.26 1.27
C LEU A 59 0.37 -26.13 2.11
N PRO A 60 0.11 -27.44 2.21
CA PRO A 60 1.01 -28.39 2.88
C PRO A 60 2.37 -28.51 2.19
#